data_AF-A0A2P9CQC1-F1
#
_entry.id   AF-A0A2P9CQC1-F1
#
_cell.length_a   1.000
_cell.length_b   1.000
_cell.length_c   1.000
_cell.angle_alpha   90.00
_cell.angle_beta   90.00
_cell.angle_gamma   90.00
#
_symmetry.space_group_name_H-M   'P 1'
#
loop_
_entity.id
_entity.type
_entity.pdbx_description
1 polymer ?
#
loop_
_entity_poly.entity_id
_entity_poly.type
_entity_poly.pdbx_seq_one_letter_code
_entity_poly.pdbx_strand_id
1 'polypeptide(L)'
;MQVNFPEDKIDLFEKNFNLIDNNNDKKISAEEFKILIRVLGQTISEKDLDEIINKHFEDGIDECVKDQKDNEEKNNKSFNNINKKVDIKNLISKINNIKNNEEKTQNNLIKNNYHLNEKIINKKHINFEQFLKIFMNIYSQPISLHELIKYFQIFDNENKGYMDIEKLKYMITNSDEKITEEDFKLFLDSINTKNKDKIDYVILSKMIKNLS
;
A
#
# COMPACT_ATOMS: atom_id res chain seq x y z
N MET A 1 5.13 -23.99 -9.35
CA MET A 1 5.32 -23.54 -10.75
C MET A 1 6.33 -22.39 -10.71
N GLN A 2 7.42 -22.48 -11.47
CA GLN A 2 8.22 -21.29 -11.74
C GLN A 2 7.39 -20.38 -12.66
N VAL A 3 7.03 -19.20 -12.18
CA VAL A 3 6.41 -18.17 -13.00
C VAL A 3 7.46 -17.77 -14.03
N ASN A 4 7.15 -17.92 -15.32
CA ASN A 4 8.04 -17.51 -16.40
C ASN A 4 8.07 -15.98 -16.45
N PHE A 5 9.02 -15.37 -15.74
CA PHE A 5 9.22 -13.94 -15.70
C PHE A 5 9.81 -13.47 -17.04
N PRO A 6 9.18 -12.50 -17.73
CA PRO A 6 9.67 -12.03 -19.02
C PRO A 6 10.93 -11.17 -18.83
N GLU A 7 12.11 -11.79 -18.86
CA GLU A 7 13.40 -11.12 -18.72
C GLU A 7 13.62 -10.05 -19.80
N ASP A 8 13.04 -10.24 -20.99
CA ASP A 8 13.02 -9.29 -22.09
C ASP A 8 12.28 -7.98 -21.76
N LYS A 9 11.48 -7.97 -20.68
CA LYS A 9 10.75 -6.79 -20.21
C LYS A 9 11.44 -6.09 -19.03
N ILE A 10 12.59 -6.54 -18.56
CA ILE A 10 13.31 -5.90 -17.45
C ILE A 10 13.60 -4.42 -17.75
N ASP A 11 14.04 -4.11 -18.97
CA ASP A 11 14.29 -2.73 -19.40
C ASP A 11 13.03 -1.85 -19.33
N LEU A 12 11.86 -2.43 -19.61
CA LEU A 12 10.58 -1.74 -19.49
C LEU A 12 10.23 -1.48 -18.02
N PHE A 13 10.49 -2.45 -17.15
CA PHE A 13 10.27 -2.30 -15.71
C PHE A 13 11.18 -1.26 -15.09
N GLU A 14 12.46 -1.22 -15.50
CA GLU A 14 13.41 -0.21 -15.04
C GLU A 14 13.01 1.19 -15.50
N LYS A 15 12.58 1.34 -16.77
CA LYS A 15 12.08 2.61 -17.28
C LYS A 15 10.85 3.09 -16.50
N ASN A 16 9.86 2.22 -16.25
CA ASN A 16 8.69 2.58 -15.48
C ASN A 16 9.00 2.90 -14.01
N PHE A 17 9.96 2.19 -13.41
CA PHE A 17 10.46 2.49 -12.06
C PHE A 17 11.03 3.91 -12.00
N ASN A 18 11.91 4.26 -12.95
CA ASN A 18 12.53 5.58 -13.02
C ASN A 18 11.53 6.70 -13.37
N LEU A 19 10.44 6.40 -14.08
CA LEU A 19 9.38 7.37 -14.36
C LEU A 19 8.57 7.73 -13.10
N ILE A 20 8.49 6.81 -12.15
CA ILE A 20 7.73 7.00 -10.91
C ILE A 20 8.62 7.60 -9.81
N ASP A 21 9.92 7.29 -9.80
CA ASP A 21 10.92 7.88 -8.92
C ASP A 21 11.14 9.38 -9.24
N ASN A 22 10.30 10.24 -8.68
CA ASN A 22 10.31 11.68 -8.96
C ASN A 22 11.51 12.41 -8.34
N ASN A 23 12.04 11.91 -7.22
CA ASN A 23 13.17 12.53 -6.53
C ASN A 23 14.53 11.98 -7.01
N ASN A 24 14.52 10.99 -7.92
CA ASN A 24 15.68 10.30 -8.47
C ASN A 24 16.59 9.71 -7.39
N ASP A 25 16.03 9.32 -6.24
CA ASP A 25 16.80 8.70 -5.15
C ASP A 25 17.05 7.20 -5.37
N LYS A 26 16.57 6.67 -6.51
CA LYS A 26 16.61 5.25 -6.93
C LYS A 26 15.82 4.34 -6.00
N LYS A 27 14.87 4.89 -5.27
CA LYS A 27 13.97 4.17 -4.39
C LYS A 27 12.55 4.66 -4.67
N ILE A 28 11.61 3.83 -4.25
CA ILE A 28 10.20 4.16 -4.29
C ILE A 28 9.58 3.95 -2.92
N SER A 29 8.69 4.85 -2.57
CA SER A 29 7.79 4.76 -1.43
C SER A 29 6.71 3.69 -1.67
N ALA A 30 5.94 3.38 -0.61
CA ALA A 30 4.83 2.44 -0.71
C ALA A 30 3.76 2.94 -1.71
N GLU A 31 3.48 4.23 -1.70
CA GLU A 31 2.52 4.87 -2.61
C GLU A 31 3.00 4.78 -4.08
N GLU A 32 4.27 5.05 -4.34
CA GLU A 32 4.88 4.90 -5.67
C GLU A 32 4.89 3.45 -6.13
N PHE A 33 5.13 2.50 -5.22
CA PHE A 33 5.00 1.07 -5.51
C PHE A 33 3.58 0.70 -5.96
N LYS A 34 2.53 1.21 -5.29
CA LYS A 34 1.14 0.98 -5.73
C LYS A 34 0.92 1.45 -7.16
N ILE A 35 1.39 2.66 -7.48
CA ILE A 35 1.25 3.23 -8.83
C ILE A 35 2.03 2.37 -9.84
N LEU A 36 3.26 1.95 -9.51
CA LEU A 36 4.09 1.14 -10.40
C LEU A 36 3.44 -0.19 -10.75
N ILE A 37 2.88 -0.90 -9.77
CA ILE A 37 2.15 -2.16 -10.01
C ILE A 37 0.99 -1.95 -11.00
N ARG A 38 0.23 -0.86 -10.85
CA ARG A 38 -0.88 -0.53 -11.76
C ARG A 38 -0.39 -0.15 -13.16
N VAL A 39 0.67 0.66 -13.26
CA VAL A 39 1.29 1.06 -14.55
C VAL A 39 1.84 -0.14 -15.31
N LEU A 40 2.34 -1.15 -14.60
CA LEU A 40 2.80 -2.41 -15.18
C LEU A 40 1.67 -3.39 -15.54
N GLY A 41 0.41 -2.95 -15.45
CA GLY A 41 -0.76 -3.71 -15.87
C GLY A 41 -1.09 -4.88 -14.96
N GLN A 42 -0.59 -4.89 -13.71
CA GLN A 42 -0.95 -5.90 -12.73
C GLN A 42 -2.24 -5.49 -12.02
N THR A 43 -3.18 -6.43 -11.94
CA THR A 43 -4.49 -6.27 -11.27
C THR A 43 -4.46 -6.97 -9.92
N ILE A 44 -3.67 -6.44 -8.99
CA ILE A 44 -3.60 -6.94 -7.60
C ILE A 44 -4.68 -6.23 -6.77
N SER A 45 -5.34 -6.98 -5.88
CA SER A 45 -6.37 -6.42 -4.99
C SER A 45 -5.75 -5.43 -4.00
N GLU A 46 -6.51 -4.42 -3.54
CA GLU A 46 -6.00 -3.47 -2.54
C GLU A 46 -5.57 -4.17 -1.24
N LYS A 47 -6.29 -5.23 -0.84
CA LYS A 47 -5.95 -6.02 0.33
C LYS A 47 -4.59 -6.70 0.20
N ASP A 48 -4.34 -7.37 -0.94
CA ASP A 48 -3.08 -8.06 -1.16
C ASP A 48 -1.94 -7.05 -1.34
N LEU A 49 -2.21 -5.90 -1.97
CA LEU A 49 -1.27 -4.82 -2.13
C LEU A 49 -0.86 -4.21 -0.78
N ASP A 50 -1.82 -4.00 0.12
CA ASP A 50 -1.57 -3.57 1.50
C ASP A 50 -0.78 -4.62 2.28
N GLU A 51 -1.08 -5.91 2.11
CA GLU A 51 -0.30 -7.00 2.74
C GLU A 51 1.15 -7.02 2.25
N ILE A 52 1.38 -6.85 0.94
CA ILE A 52 2.72 -6.73 0.36
C ILE A 52 3.46 -5.51 0.93
N ILE A 53 2.77 -4.38 1.03
CA ILE A 53 3.34 -3.14 1.57
C ILE A 53 3.70 -3.33 3.05
N ASN A 54 2.80 -3.85 3.87
CA ASN A 54 3.05 -4.10 5.29
C ASN A 54 4.21 -5.07 5.50
N LYS A 55 4.38 -6.04 4.60
CA LYS A 55 5.49 -7.00 4.67
C LYS A 55 6.85 -6.42 4.26
N HIS A 56 6.87 -5.51 3.29
CA HIS A 56 8.11 -5.07 2.63
C HIS A 56 8.52 -3.61 2.90
N PHE A 57 7.58 -2.76 3.35
CA PHE A 57 7.76 -1.32 3.55
C PHE A 57 7.54 -0.88 5.01
N GLU A 58 6.88 -1.69 5.84
CA GLU A 58 6.85 -1.47 7.28
C GLU A 58 8.00 -2.27 7.91
N ASP A 59 9.02 -1.57 8.40
CA ASP A 59 9.95 -2.21 9.32
C ASP A 59 9.15 -2.58 10.57
N GLY A 60 9.10 -3.89 10.87
CA GLY A 60 8.56 -4.37 12.13
C GLY A 60 9.14 -3.52 13.25
N ILE A 61 8.27 -3.04 14.16
CA ILE A 61 8.64 -2.23 15.32
C ILE A 61 10.00 -2.68 15.79
N ASP A 62 10.99 -1.79 15.64
CA ASP A 62 12.38 -2.06 15.94
C ASP A 62 12.41 -2.72 17.32
N GLU A 63 12.73 -4.01 17.37
CA GLU A 63 12.84 -4.77 18.61
C GLU A 63 14.14 -4.37 19.32
N CYS A 64 14.54 -3.10 19.25
CA CYS A 64 15.60 -2.49 20.05
C CYS A 64 15.07 -2.05 21.42
N VAL A 65 14.39 -2.95 22.13
CA VAL A 65 14.31 -2.95 23.60
C VAL A 65 14.39 -4.40 24.09
N LYS A 66 15.53 -5.05 23.88
CA LYS A 66 15.83 -6.32 24.57
C LYS A 66 17.12 -6.34 25.38
N ASP A 67 17.93 -5.28 25.38
CA ASP A 67 19.12 -5.22 26.24
C ASP A 67 19.04 -4.04 27.21
N GLN A 68 18.24 -4.21 28.26
CA GLN A 68 18.37 -3.53 29.56
C GLN A 68 17.50 -4.21 30.62
N LYS A 69 17.63 -5.54 30.75
CA LYS A 69 17.35 -6.22 32.01
C LYS A 69 18.68 -6.57 32.63
N ASP A 70 19.26 -5.61 33.33
CA ASP A 70 20.14 -5.83 34.47
C ASP A 70 20.38 -4.46 35.12
N ASN A 71 20.21 -4.40 36.44
CA ASN A 71 20.30 -3.22 37.32
C ASN A 71 18.99 -2.50 37.66
N GLU A 72 17.91 -3.24 37.90
CA GLU A 72 16.96 -2.86 38.96
C GLU A 72 17.35 -3.55 40.27
N GLU A 73 18.39 -3.06 40.94
CA GLU A 73 18.57 -3.33 42.37
C GLU A 73 19.43 -2.26 43.03
N LYS A 74 18.82 -1.12 43.31
CA LYS A 74 19.07 -0.24 44.46
C LYS A 74 18.36 1.08 44.21
N ASN A 75 17.31 1.30 45.00
CA ASN A 75 16.87 2.59 45.57
C ASN A 75 15.34 2.65 45.72
N ASN A 76 14.72 1.55 46.18
CA ASN A 76 13.44 1.63 46.85
C ASN A 76 13.67 1.83 48.36
N LYS A 77 13.83 3.09 48.76
CA LYS A 77 13.55 3.52 50.13
C LYS A 77 13.29 5.02 50.17
N SER A 78 12.08 5.37 50.63
CA SER A 78 11.66 6.70 51.09
C SER A 78 11.33 7.69 49.95
N PHE A 79 10.15 8.30 49.83
CA PHE A 79 9.20 8.76 50.85
C PHE A 79 7.77 8.84 50.28
N ASN A 80 6.79 8.50 51.12
CA ASN A 80 5.38 8.88 50.97
C ASN A 80 5.18 10.38 51.31
N ASN A 81 4.16 10.97 50.65
CA ASN A 81 3.42 12.20 50.98
C ASN A 81 4.16 13.54 50.91
N ILE A 82 3.61 14.50 50.15
CA ILE A 82 3.05 15.79 50.62
C ILE A 82 2.40 16.51 49.42
N ASN A 83 1.07 16.63 49.43
CA ASN A 83 0.38 17.71 48.74
C ASN A 83 0.56 18.99 49.55
N LYS A 84 1.26 20.01 49.02
CA LYS A 84 1.12 21.39 49.49
C LYS A 84 1.46 22.41 48.39
N LYS A 85 0.43 23.20 48.08
CA LYS A 85 0.39 24.47 47.34
C LYS A 85 1.53 25.43 47.76
N VAL A 86 1.95 26.34 46.85
CA VAL A 86 2.82 27.56 47.00
C VAL A 86 4.23 27.35 46.41
N ASP A 87 4.78 28.11 45.43
CA ASP A 87 4.53 29.48 44.93
C ASP A 87 4.84 29.65 43.42
N ILE A 88 3.81 29.87 42.59
CA ILE A 88 3.97 30.23 41.16
C ILE A 88 4.67 31.61 41.01
N LYS A 89 4.61 32.47 42.03
CA LYS A 89 5.30 33.78 42.05
C LYS A 89 6.84 33.67 42.01
N ASN A 90 7.44 32.59 42.54
CA ASN A 90 8.88 32.35 42.45
C ASN A 90 9.33 31.78 41.09
N LEU A 91 8.41 31.21 40.32
CA LEU A 91 8.66 30.75 38.95
C LEU A 91 8.60 31.93 37.96
N ILE A 92 7.64 32.86 38.14
CA ILE A 92 7.49 34.02 37.25
C ILE A 92 8.67 35.00 37.42
N SER A 93 9.19 35.20 38.64
CA SER A 93 10.39 36.03 38.88
C SER A 93 11.67 35.43 38.28
N LYS A 94 11.77 34.10 38.17
CA LYS A 94 12.86 33.42 37.45
C LYS A 94 12.72 33.52 35.93
N ILE A 95 11.49 33.51 35.41
CA ILE A 95 11.23 33.60 33.95
C ILE A 95 11.53 35.00 33.40
N ASN A 96 11.25 36.07 34.14
CA ASN A 96 11.56 37.44 33.68
C ASN A 96 13.06 37.77 33.65
N ASN A 97 13.91 37.03 34.38
CA ASN A 97 15.37 37.16 34.34
C ASN A 97 16.05 36.37 33.20
N ILE A 98 15.30 35.61 32.37
CA ILE A 98 15.85 34.81 31.26
C ILE A 98 15.66 35.50 29.90
N LYS A 99 15.00 36.67 29.84
CA LYS A 99 14.80 37.40 28.58
C LYS A 99 15.96 38.32 28.15
N ASN A 100 17.01 38.45 28.96
CA ASN A 100 18.19 39.22 28.59
C ASN A 100 19.42 38.33 28.75
N ASN A 101 19.78 37.64 27.67
CA ASN A 101 21.16 37.36 27.25
C ASN A 101 21.08 36.38 26.07
N GLU A 102 20.93 36.99 24.90
CA GLU A 102 21.07 36.34 23.61
C GLU A 102 22.50 35.78 23.45
N GLU A 103 22.56 34.73 22.63
CA GLU A 103 23.74 34.14 21.99
C GLU A 103 24.59 33.13 22.78
N LYS A 104 24.70 31.94 22.17
CA LYS A 104 25.63 30.81 22.42
C LYS A 104 25.16 29.72 23.38
N THR A 105 24.08 29.00 23.03
CA THR A 105 23.98 27.53 23.22
C THR A 105 22.71 26.95 22.58
N GLN A 106 22.57 27.01 21.25
CA GLN A 106 21.41 26.40 20.56
C GLN A 106 21.57 24.92 20.20
N ASN A 107 22.71 24.27 20.46
CA ASN A 107 22.95 22.91 19.94
C ASN A 107 22.73 21.74 20.93
N ASN A 108 22.21 21.94 22.14
CA ASN A 108 22.01 20.81 23.07
C ASN A 108 20.73 20.81 23.92
N LEU A 109 19.74 21.67 23.65
CA LEU A 109 18.48 21.73 24.43
C LEU A 109 17.18 21.50 23.63
N ILE A 110 17.25 21.28 22.32
CA ILE A 110 16.09 20.87 21.50
C ILE A 110 15.92 19.33 21.51
N LYS A 111 16.67 18.60 22.35
CA LYS A 111 16.56 17.14 22.44
C LYS A 111 15.46 16.62 23.37
N ASN A 112 14.86 17.46 24.23
CA ASN A 112 14.08 16.94 25.36
C ASN A 112 12.64 17.46 25.54
N ASN A 113 12.03 18.22 24.61
CA ASN A 113 10.65 18.70 24.80
C ASN A 113 9.81 18.87 23.51
N TYR A 114 9.77 17.84 22.66
CA TYR A 114 8.61 17.56 21.80
C TYR A 114 8.42 16.06 21.68
N HIS A 115 8.09 15.40 22.80
CA HIS A 115 7.47 14.09 22.75
C HIS A 115 5.98 14.29 22.45
N LEU A 116 5.68 14.80 21.25
CA LEU A 116 4.41 14.46 20.63
C LEU A 116 4.61 13.07 20.03
N ASN A 117 3.86 12.11 20.57
CA ASN A 117 3.76 10.76 20.06
C ASN A 117 3.05 10.77 18.70
N GLU A 118 3.71 11.25 17.66
CA GLU A 118 3.57 10.64 16.36
C GLU A 118 4.71 9.64 16.26
N LYS A 119 4.34 8.36 16.33
CA LYS A 119 5.21 7.26 15.95
C LYS A 119 5.63 7.57 14.51
N ILE A 120 6.81 8.14 14.31
CA ILE A 120 7.37 8.35 12.97
C ILE A 120 7.62 6.94 12.45
N ILE A 121 6.61 6.38 11.79
CA ILE A 121 6.76 5.18 10.97
C ILE A 121 7.73 5.63 9.90
N ASN A 122 9.00 5.23 10.04
CA ASN A 122 9.98 5.44 9.01
C ASN A 122 9.50 4.56 7.84
N LYS A 123 8.69 5.13 6.93
CA LYS A 123 8.19 4.42 5.75
C LYS A 123 9.43 4.00 4.95
N LYS A 124 9.72 2.71 4.96
CA LYS A 124 10.88 2.16 4.26
C LYS A 124 10.66 2.35 2.77
N HIS A 125 11.68 2.83 2.08
CA HIS A 125 11.66 2.90 0.62
C HIS A 125 12.39 1.66 0.08
N ILE A 126 11.93 1.13 -1.05
CA ILE A 126 12.58 -0.02 -1.69
C ILE A 126 13.31 0.43 -2.95
N ASN A 127 14.45 -0.20 -3.25
CA ASN A 127 15.18 0.03 -4.50
C ASN A 127 14.68 -0.89 -5.63
N PHE A 128 15.21 -0.70 -6.84
CA PHE A 128 14.80 -1.48 -8.01
C PHE A 128 15.00 -3.00 -7.86
N GLU A 129 16.09 -3.45 -7.24
CA GLU A 129 16.35 -4.88 -7.04
C GLU A 129 15.32 -5.51 -6.07
N GLN A 130 14.98 -4.79 -5.00
CA GLN A 130 13.95 -5.20 -4.05
C GLN A 130 12.58 -5.21 -4.73
N PHE A 131 12.28 -4.19 -5.54
CA PHE A 131 11.08 -4.15 -6.36
C PHE A 131 10.98 -5.38 -7.26
N LEU A 132 12.02 -5.72 -8.03
CA LEU A 132 12.02 -6.88 -8.92
C LEU A 132 11.74 -8.18 -8.16
N LYS A 133 12.35 -8.38 -6.98
CA LYS A 133 12.11 -9.58 -6.16
C LYS A 133 10.66 -9.68 -5.70
N ILE A 134 10.06 -8.57 -5.28
CA ILE A 134 8.64 -8.54 -4.91
C ILE A 134 7.78 -8.79 -6.14
N PHE A 135 8.05 -8.07 -7.22
CA PHE A 135 7.31 -8.12 -8.48
C PHE A 135 7.31 -9.53 -9.09
N MET A 136 8.45 -10.22 -9.12
CA MET A 136 8.55 -11.61 -9.60
C MET A 136 7.63 -12.58 -8.84
N ASN A 137 7.39 -12.34 -7.54
CA ASN A 137 6.53 -13.21 -6.73
C ASN A 137 5.03 -12.94 -6.94
N ILE A 138 4.68 -11.75 -7.40
CA ILE A 138 3.27 -11.31 -7.58
C ILE A 138 2.89 -11.20 -9.05
N TYR A 139 3.86 -11.29 -9.96
CA TYR A 139 3.66 -11.11 -11.39
C TYR A 139 2.73 -12.19 -11.93
N SER A 140 1.65 -11.74 -12.54
CA SER A 140 0.71 -12.56 -13.27
C SER A 140 0.82 -12.24 -14.75
N GLN A 141 0.96 -13.30 -15.56
CA GLN A 141 0.91 -13.15 -17.00
C GLN A 141 -0.50 -12.65 -17.40
N PRO A 142 -0.60 -11.73 -18.37
CA PRO A 142 -1.90 -11.32 -18.87
C PRO A 142 -2.67 -12.53 -19.37
N ILE A 143 -3.91 -12.69 -18.89
CA ILE A 143 -4.82 -13.74 -19.36
C ILE A 143 -4.91 -13.71 -20.90
N SER A 144 -4.85 -14.84 -21.58
CA SER A 144 -5.03 -14.85 -23.04
C SER A 144 -6.49 -14.62 -23.42
N LEU A 145 -6.75 -14.11 -24.64
CA LEU A 145 -8.14 -13.97 -25.14
C LEU A 145 -8.89 -15.31 -25.09
N HIS A 146 -8.21 -16.39 -25.44
CA HIS A 146 -8.79 -17.73 -25.45
C HIS A 146 -9.13 -18.24 -24.04
N GLU A 147 -8.28 -17.99 -23.04
CA GLU A 147 -8.61 -18.32 -21.64
C GLU A 147 -9.77 -17.49 -21.13
N LEU A 148 -9.80 -16.18 -21.45
CA LEU A 148 -10.91 -15.31 -21.07
C LEU A 148 -12.25 -15.80 -21.62
N ILE A 149 -12.28 -16.20 -22.90
CA ILE A 149 -13.47 -16.81 -23.53
C ILE A 149 -13.89 -18.08 -22.79
N LYS A 150 -12.93 -18.95 -22.43
CA LYS A 150 -13.21 -20.19 -21.70
C LYS A 150 -13.83 -19.94 -20.33
N TYR A 151 -13.39 -18.89 -19.61
CA TYR A 151 -14.00 -18.55 -18.33
C TYR A 151 -15.48 -18.19 -18.48
N PHE A 152 -15.83 -17.41 -19.50
CA PHE A 152 -17.24 -17.10 -19.77
C PHE A 152 -18.04 -18.33 -20.20
N GLN A 153 -17.43 -19.19 -21.02
CA GLN A 153 -18.05 -20.40 -21.55
C GLN A 153 -18.49 -21.39 -20.47
N ILE A 154 -17.90 -21.38 -19.26
CA ILE A 154 -18.30 -22.24 -18.13
C ILE A 154 -19.80 -22.09 -17.79
N PHE A 155 -20.42 -20.95 -18.13
CA PHE A 155 -21.83 -20.67 -17.84
C PHE A 155 -22.76 -20.89 -19.05
N ASP A 156 -22.21 -21.39 -20.15
CA ASP A 156 -22.88 -21.71 -21.41
C ASP A 156 -22.68 -23.19 -21.76
N ASN A 157 -23.34 -24.06 -20.99
CA ASN A 157 -23.27 -25.53 -21.16
C ASN A 157 -23.63 -26.02 -22.57
N GLU A 158 -24.43 -25.23 -23.30
CA GLU A 158 -24.89 -25.56 -24.65
C GLU A 158 -23.98 -24.97 -25.74
N ASN A 159 -22.92 -24.22 -25.37
CA ASN A 159 -21.99 -23.55 -26.28
C ASN A 159 -22.69 -22.66 -27.32
N LYS A 160 -23.72 -21.92 -26.90
CA LYS A 160 -24.46 -20.98 -27.74
C LYS A 160 -23.62 -19.78 -28.17
N GLY A 161 -22.55 -19.45 -27.43
CA GLY A 161 -21.77 -18.23 -27.62
C GLY A 161 -22.31 -17.02 -26.83
N TYR A 162 -23.34 -17.22 -26.01
CA TYR A 162 -24.01 -16.13 -25.29
C TYR A 162 -24.24 -16.45 -23.81
N MET A 163 -24.28 -15.40 -23.00
CA MET A 163 -24.72 -15.43 -21.61
C MET A 163 -25.68 -14.27 -21.32
N ASP A 164 -26.45 -14.37 -20.24
CA ASP A 164 -27.30 -13.29 -19.75
C ASP A 164 -26.55 -12.39 -18.73
N ILE A 165 -27.12 -11.22 -18.45
CA ILE A 165 -26.53 -10.26 -17.49
C ILE A 165 -26.43 -10.84 -16.08
N GLU A 166 -27.38 -11.69 -15.65
CA GLU A 166 -27.37 -12.25 -14.30
C GLU A 166 -26.16 -13.18 -14.10
N LYS A 167 -25.83 -14.00 -15.10
CA LYS A 167 -24.62 -14.83 -15.10
C LYS A 167 -23.35 -13.97 -15.09
N LEU A 168 -23.33 -12.88 -15.87
CA LEU A 168 -22.18 -11.98 -15.93
C LEU A 168 -21.97 -11.27 -14.58
N LYS A 169 -23.08 -10.79 -13.99
CA LYS A 169 -23.09 -10.21 -12.66
C LYS A 169 -22.59 -11.20 -11.62
N TYR A 170 -23.09 -12.44 -11.64
CA TYR A 170 -22.64 -13.49 -10.74
C TYR A 170 -21.12 -13.73 -10.86
N MET A 171 -20.55 -13.81 -12.07
CA MET A 171 -19.10 -13.98 -12.23
C MET A 171 -18.30 -12.85 -11.61
N ILE A 172 -18.70 -11.60 -11.88
CA ILE A 172 -17.96 -10.43 -11.44
C ILE A 172 -18.12 -10.22 -9.93
N THR A 173 -19.32 -10.44 -9.38
CA THR A 173 -19.59 -10.33 -7.94
C THR A 173 -18.93 -11.46 -7.13
N ASN A 174 -18.73 -12.65 -7.69
CA ASN A 174 -17.98 -13.73 -7.04
C ASN A 174 -16.47 -13.68 -7.33
N SER A 175 -15.98 -12.62 -7.98
CA SER A 175 -14.54 -12.37 -8.03
C SER A 175 -14.04 -11.83 -6.68
N ASP A 176 -12.74 -11.98 -6.40
CA ASP A 176 -12.12 -11.44 -5.17
C ASP A 176 -12.08 -9.90 -5.16
N GLU A 177 -12.50 -9.26 -6.26
CA GLU A 177 -12.62 -7.82 -6.37
C GLU A 177 -14.04 -7.36 -6.07
N LYS A 178 -14.17 -6.42 -5.13
CA LYS A 178 -15.45 -5.78 -4.83
C LYS A 178 -15.82 -4.82 -5.96
N ILE A 179 -16.68 -5.26 -6.87
CA ILE A 179 -17.36 -4.37 -7.80
C ILE A 179 -18.65 -3.86 -7.17
N THR A 180 -18.84 -2.53 -7.20
CA THR A 180 -20.09 -1.91 -6.77
C THR A 180 -21.18 -2.10 -7.84
N GLU A 181 -22.45 -1.98 -7.46
CA GLU A 181 -23.55 -2.00 -8.45
C GLU A 181 -23.42 -0.84 -9.46
N GLU A 182 -22.92 0.31 -9.00
CA GLU A 182 -22.63 1.46 -9.84
C GLU A 182 -21.54 1.16 -10.87
N ASP A 183 -20.41 0.57 -10.46
CA ASP A 183 -19.32 0.20 -11.36
C ASP A 183 -19.77 -0.85 -12.38
N PHE A 184 -20.55 -1.84 -11.93
CA PHE A 184 -21.11 -2.84 -12.83
C PHE A 184 -22.05 -2.21 -13.86
N LYS A 185 -22.87 -1.24 -13.45
CA LYS A 185 -23.75 -0.50 -14.36
C LYS A 185 -22.94 0.31 -15.39
N LEU A 186 -21.90 1.03 -14.96
CA LEU A 186 -21.02 1.76 -15.86
C LEU A 186 -20.34 0.83 -16.88
N PHE A 187 -19.91 -0.35 -16.42
CA PHE A 187 -19.38 -1.38 -17.29
C PHE A 187 -20.41 -1.85 -18.33
N LEU A 188 -21.65 -2.14 -17.91
CA LEU A 188 -22.73 -2.53 -18.83
C LEU A 188 -23.05 -1.44 -19.86
N ASP A 189 -23.04 -0.17 -19.45
CA ASP A 189 -23.26 0.96 -20.36
C ASP A 189 -22.14 1.07 -21.40
N SER A 190 -20.90 0.71 -21.04
CA SER A 190 -19.74 0.73 -21.95
C SER A 190 -19.79 -0.33 -23.06
N ILE A 191 -20.41 -1.50 -22.79
CA ILE A 191 -20.43 -2.64 -23.74
C ILE A 191 -21.59 -2.58 -24.74
N ASN A 192 -22.44 -1.53 -24.68
CA ASN A 192 -23.56 -1.28 -25.60
C ASN A 192 -24.46 -2.51 -25.87
N THR A 193 -24.74 -3.28 -24.82
CA THR A 193 -25.55 -4.49 -24.92
C THR A 193 -27.04 -4.12 -24.98
N LYS A 194 -27.54 -3.92 -26.21
CA LYS A 194 -28.97 -3.68 -26.46
C LYS A 194 -29.85 -4.85 -25.98
N ASN A 195 -29.30 -6.06 -25.94
CA ASN A 195 -29.99 -7.26 -25.51
C ASN A 195 -29.33 -7.83 -24.24
N LYS A 196 -30.01 -7.64 -23.10
CA LYS A 196 -29.56 -8.08 -21.77
C LYS A 196 -29.59 -9.60 -21.59
N ASP A 197 -30.35 -10.31 -22.42
CA ASP A 197 -30.50 -11.76 -22.36
C ASP A 197 -29.51 -12.50 -23.28
N LYS A 198 -28.80 -11.76 -24.15
CA LYS A 198 -27.82 -12.31 -25.10
C LYS A 198 -26.58 -11.43 -25.21
N ILE A 199 -25.68 -11.57 -24.26
CA ILE A 199 -24.33 -11.00 -24.31
C ILE A 199 -23.41 -11.99 -25.02
N ASP A 200 -22.85 -11.59 -26.15
CA ASP A 200 -21.81 -12.35 -26.84
C ASP A 200 -20.49 -12.24 -26.05
N TYR A 201 -20.12 -13.33 -25.37
CA TYR A 201 -18.94 -13.32 -24.51
C TYR A 201 -17.63 -13.37 -25.31
N VAL A 202 -17.64 -13.72 -26.60
CA VAL A 202 -16.46 -13.65 -27.47
C VAL A 202 -16.16 -12.20 -27.83
N ILE A 203 -17.19 -11.44 -28.19
CA ILE A 203 -17.08 -9.99 -28.44
C ILE A 203 -16.70 -9.28 -27.15
N LEU A 204 -17.36 -9.61 -26.03
CA LEU A 204 -17.03 -9.06 -24.72
C LEU A 204 -15.56 -9.30 -24.35
N SER A 205 -15.06 -10.53 -24.54
CA SER A 205 -13.66 -10.86 -24.25
C SER A 205 -12.67 -10.04 -25.09
N LYS A 206 -12.99 -9.80 -26.38
CA LYS A 206 -12.19 -8.93 -27.24
C LYS A 206 -12.24 -7.46 -26.79
N MET A 207 -13.41 -6.98 -26.39
CA MET A 207 -13.57 -5.62 -25.86
C MET A 207 -12.74 -5.44 -24.59
N ILE A 208 -12.86 -6.34 -23.62
CA ILE A 208 -12.06 -6.31 -22.38
C ILE A 208 -10.56 -6.34 -22.71
N LYS A 209 -10.14 -7.17 -23.68
CA LYS A 209 -8.73 -7.25 -24.10
C LYS A 209 -8.20 -6.04 -24.83
N ASN A 210 -9.06 -5.28 -25.51
CA ASN A 210 -8.67 -4.05 -26.20
C ASN A 210 -8.70 -2.83 -25.27
N LEU A 211 -9.34 -2.95 -24.10
CA LEU A 211 -9.36 -1.94 -23.04
C LEU A 211 -8.17 -2.06 -22.06
N SER A 212 -7.45 -3.19 -22.08
CA SER A 212 -6.31 -3.50 -21.21
C SER A 212 -4.98 -3.42 -21.97
#